data_AF-A0AAE6Y311-F1
#
_entry.id   AF-A0AAE6Y311-F1
#
_cell.length_a   1.000
_cell.length_b   1.000
_cell.length_c   1.000
_cell.angle_alpha   90.00
_cell.angle_beta   90.00
_cell.angle_gamma   90.00
#
_symmetry.space_group_name_H-M   'P 1'
#
loop_
_entity.id
_entity.type
_entity.pdbx_description
1 polymer ?
#
loop_
_entity_poly.entity_id
_entity_poly.type
_entity_poly.pdbx_seq_one_letter_code
_entity_poly.pdbx_strand_id
1 'polypeptide(L)'
;MSDDNVIPRAECIAAARAVLDRARARRAADRAAGRLSPEHELICRRLEAEQREREAVRANATREAARIWRHGMDAMDRMSVADAARACYESGGPSLADLEQRIRDDRAARTILPRTTAPQQRGDEIEQLSDGVADEHPHL
;
A
#
# COMPACT_ATOMS: atom_id res chain seq x y z
N MET A 1 -16.83 48.60 11.27
CA MET A 1 -15.64 47.82 11.69
C MET A 1 -15.88 46.43 11.17
N SER A 2 -15.37 46.12 9.97
CA SER A 2 -15.74 44.93 9.24
C SER A 2 -15.02 43.69 9.79
N ASP A 3 -15.77 42.62 10.00
CA ASP A 3 -15.33 41.26 10.34
C ASP A 3 -14.47 40.57 9.23
N ASP A 4 -13.87 41.35 8.33
CA ASP A 4 -13.14 40.88 7.15
C ASP A 4 -11.72 40.35 7.45
N ASN A 5 -11.35 40.21 8.72
CA ASN A 5 -10.03 39.74 9.14
C ASN A 5 -10.01 38.26 9.58
N VAL A 6 -11.04 37.49 9.24
CA VAL A 6 -11.11 36.07 9.56
C VAL A 6 -10.64 35.24 8.37
N ILE A 7 -9.41 34.71 8.47
CA ILE A 7 -8.87 33.78 7.46
C ILE A 7 -9.60 32.43 7.60
N PRO A 8 -10.21 31.90 6.52
CA PRO A 8 -10.84 30.59 6.53
C PRO A 8 -9.88 29.48 6.95
N ARG A 9 -10.37 28.52 7.75
CA ARG A 9 -9.55 27.39 8.25
C ARG A 9 -8.81 26.64 7.14
N ALA A 10 -9.45 26.43 5.99
CA ALA A 10 -8.85 25.75 4.84
C ALA A 10 -7.63 26.53 4.30
N GLU A 11 -7.74 27.86 4.25
CA GLU A 11 -6.67 28.75 3.81
C GLU A 11 -5.50 28.74 4.80
N CYS A 12 -5.78 28.80 6.12
CA CYS A 12 -4.76 28.64 7.16
C CYS A 12 -3.99 27.31 7.02
N ILE A 13 -4.69 26.20 6.76
CA ILE A 13 -4.06 24.88 6.58
C ILE A 13 -3.21 24.85 5.31
N ALA A 14 -3.71 25.41 4.21
CA ALA A 14 -2.97 25.48 2.95
C ALA A 14 -1.68 26.32 3.12
N ALA A 15 -1.77 27.47 3.77
CA ALA A 15 -0.61 28.32 4.06
C ALA A 15 0.41 27.61 4.96
N ALA A 16 -0.05 26.92 6.01
CA ALA A 16 0.82 26.15 6.90
C ALA A 16 1.56 25.03 6.14
N ARG A 17 0.87 24.30 5.26
CA ARG A 17 1.48 23.29 4.39
C ARG A 17 2.54 23.90 3.48
N ALA A 18 2.24 25.02 2.84
CA ALA A 18 3.18 25.72 1.96
C ALA A 18 4.45 26.20 2.69
N VAL A 19 4.34 26.61 3.96
CA VAL A 19 5.52 26.95 4.79
C VAL A 19 6.35 25.70 5.08
N LEU A 20 5.70 24.61 5.50
CA LEU A 20 6.38 23.34 5.80
C LEU A 20 7.09 22.77 4.56
N ASP A 21 6.45 22.82 3.39
CA ASP A 21 7.02 22.29 2.16
C ASP A 21 8.24 23.10 1.69
N ARG A 22 8.18 24.44 1.80
CA ARG A 22 9.35 25.29 1.58
C ARG A 22 10.49 24.98 2.54
N ALA A 23 10.20 24.75 3.81
CA ALA A 23 11.21 24.38 4.80
C ALA A 23 11.86 23.02 4.47
N ARG A 24 11.06 22.03 4.05
CA ARG A 24 11.55 20.72 3.60
C ARG A 24 12.44 20.84 2.37
N ALA A 25 12.05 21.63 1.38
CA ALA A 25 12.83 21.86 0.17
C ALA A 25 14.19 22.49 0.49
N ARG A 26 14.22 23.50 1.37
CA ARG A 26 15.46 24.13 1.82
C ARG A 26 16.39 23.12 2.52
N ARG A 27 15.86 22.31 3.44
CA ARG A 27 16.63 21.27 4.13
C ARG A 27 17.22 20.25 3.15
N ALA A 28 16.45 19.85 2.15
CA ALA A 28 16.92 18.92 1.11
C ALA A 28 18.06 19.54 0.28
N ALA A 29 17.93 20.82 -0.11
CA ALA A 29 18.97 21.54 -0.82
C ALA A 29 20.25 21.71 0.02
N ASP A 30 20.12 22.03 1.31
CA ASP A 30 21.25 22.13 2.23
C ASP A 30 21.97 20.81 2.41
N ARG A 31 21.22 19.70 2.51
CA ARG A 31 21.79 18.36 2.58
C ARG A 31 22.50 17.97 1.28
N ALA A 32 21.91 18.24 0.12
CA ALA A 32 22.53 17.98 -1.18
C ALA A 32 23.82 18.79 -1.40
N ALA A 33 23.88 19.99 -0.84
CA ALA A 33 25.07 20.85 -0.88
C ALA A 33 26.08 20.57 0.25
N GLY A 34 25.84 19.57 1.12
CA GLY A 34 26.72 19.26 2.24
C GLY A 34 26.80 20.36 3.33
N ARG A 35 25.80 21.25 3.39
CA ARG A 35 25.73 22.34 4.37
C ARG A 35 25.13 21.92 5.72
N LEU A 36 24.55 20.73 5.80
CA LEU A 36 24.08 20.18 7.08
C LEU A 36 25.28 19.80 7.96
N SER A 37 25.20 20.08 9.26
CA SER A 37 26.21 19.54 10.18
C SER A 37 26.12 18.01 10.21
N PRO A 38 27.24 17.30 10.47
CA PRO A 38 27.25 15.84 10.55
C PRO A 38 26.22 15.26 11.52
N GLU A 39 25.99 15.92 12.66
CA GLU A 39 24.97 15.52 13.64
C GLU A 39 23.55 15.56 13.06
N HIS A 40 23.21 16.64 12.33
CA HIS A 40 21.91 16.75 11.67
C HIS A 40 21.72 15.69 10.59
N GLU A 41 22.78 15.32 9.85
CA GLU A 41 22.70 14.23 8.89
C GLU A 41 22.41 12.89 9.56
N LEU A 42 23.08 12.58 10.68
CA LEU A 42 22.83 11.35 11.44
C LEU A 42 21.39 11.29 11.95
N ILE A 43 20.87 12.39 12.49
CA ILE A 43 19.47 12.47 12.92
C ILE A 43 18.52 12.21 11.74
N CYS A 44 18.76 12.84 10.58
CA CYS A 44 17.92 12.64 9.41
C CYS A 44 17.95 11.18 8.92
N ARG A 45 19.14 10.56 8.85
CA ARG A 45 19.28 9.14 8.46
C ARG A 45 18.55 8.21 9.41
N ARG A 46 18.62 8.47 10.72
CA ARG A 46 17.89 7.68 11.73
C ARG A 46 16.38 7.81 11.52
N LEU A 47 15.87 9.03 11.40
CA LEU A 47 14.43 9.26 11.17
C LEU A 47 13.94 8.65 9.86
N GLU A 48 14.74 8.70 8.79
CA GLU A 48 14.44 8.05 7.51
C GLU A 48 14.39 6.52 7.65
N ALA A 49 15.28 5.93 8.45
CA ALA A 49 15.26 4.50 8.76
C ALA A 49 14.01 4.11 9.56
N GLU A 50 13.70 4.84 10.65
CA GLU A 50 12.50 4.63 11.46
C GLU A 50 11.22 4.78 10.63
N GLN A 51 11.17 5.76 9.72
CA GLN A 51 10.00 5.96 8.87
C GLN A 51 9.81 4.81 7.89
N ARG A 52 10.88 4.34 7.23
CA ARG A 52 10.82 3.17 6.34
C ARG A 52 10.35 1.93 7.08
N GLU A 53 10.82 1.71 8.29
CA GLU A 53 10.37 0.58 9.13
C GLU A 53 8.87 0.68 9.43
N ARG A 54 8.39 1.86 9.87
CA ARG A 54 6.96 2.08 10.13
C ARG A 54 6.08 1.92 8.89
N GLU A 55 6.57 2.31 7.73
CA GLU A 55 5.87 2.12 6.46
C GLU A 55 5.85 0.65 6.05
N ALA A 56 6.95 -0.08 6.23
CA ALA A 56 7.02 -1.52 5.98
C ALA A 56 6.07 -2.30 6.89
N VAL A 57 6.02 -1.97 8.19
CA VAL A 57 5.08 -2.58 9.15
C VAL A 57 3.64 -2.32 8.73
N ARG A 58 3.29 -1.08 8.37
CA ARG A 58 1.93 -0.75 7.89
C ARG A 58 1.59 -1.50 6.61
N ALA A 59 2.48 -1.54 5.63
CA ALA A 59 2.29 -2.26 4.38
C ALA A 59 2.13 -3.77 4.61
N ASN A 60 2.87 -4.36 5.56
CA ASN A 60 2.74 -5.76 5.95
C ASN A 60 1.38 -6.02 6.61
N ALA A 61 0.97 -5.17 7.55
CA ALA A 61 -0.32 -5.30 8.21
C ALA A 61 -1.49 -5.20 7.22
N THR A 62 -1.43 -4.26 6.27
CA THR A 62 -2.44 -4.16 5.20
C THR A 62 -2.47 -5.40 4.32
N ARG A 63 -1.30 -5.92 3.92
CA ARG A 63 -1.21 -7.16 3.13
C ARG A 63 -1.77 -8.37 3.88
N GLU A 64 -1.48 -8.47 5.17
CA GLU A 64 -1.97 -9.54 6.03
C GLU A 64 -3.48 -9.49 6.18
N ALA A 65 -4.02 -8.33 6.55
CA ALA A 65 -5.46 -8.11 6.66
C ALA A 65 -6.18 -8.45 5.35
N ALA A 66 -5.62 -8.03 4.22
CA ALA A 66 -6.19 -8.36 2.91
C ALA A 66 -6.12 -9.86 2.60
N ARG A 67 -5.08 -10.57 3.06
CA ARG A 67 -4.97 -12.03 2.88
C ARG A 67 -6.00 -12.76 3.74
N ILE A 68 -6.11 -12.40 5.02
CA ILE A 68 -7.11 -12.96 5.94
C ILE A 68 -8.52 -12.75 5.39
N TRP A 69 -8.82 -11.52 4.96
CA TRP A 69 -10.12 -11.20 4.39
C TRP A 69 -10.42 -12.01 3.13
N ARG A 70 -9.47 -12.09 2.18
CA ARG A 70 -9.63 -12.94 0.97
C ARG A 70 -9.85 -14.40 1.31
N HIS A 71 -9.08 -14.94 2.27
CA HIS A 71 -9.24 -16.33 2.67
C HIS A 71 -10.62 -16.58 3.29
N GLY A 72 -11.11 -15.68 4.14
CA GLY A 72 -12.47 -15.76 4.69
C GLY A 72 -13.55 -15.69 3.62
N MET A 73 -13.38 -14.80 2.64
CA MET A 73 -14.29 -14.66 1.51
C MET A 73 -14.31 -15.92 0.62
N ASP A 74 -13.13 -16.45 0.26
CA ASP A 74 -13.02 -17.68 -0.53
C ASP A 74 -13.62 -18.89 0.24
N ALA A 75 -13.47 -18.93 1.57
CA ALA A 75 -14.10 -19.96 2.40
C ALA A 75 -15.63 -19.85 2.37
N MET A 76 -16.19 -18.65 2.49
CA MET A 76 -17.63 -18.42 2.37
C MET A 76 -18.13 -18.76 0.96
N ASP A 77 -17.38 -18.46 -0.10
CA ASP A 77 -17.78 -18.76 -1.47
C ASP A 77 -17.85 -20.27 -1.78
N ARG A 78 -17.04 -21.08 -1.07
CA ARG A 78 -17.12 -22.55 -1.14
C ARG A 78 -18.33 -23.12 -0.40
N MET A 79 -18.92 -22.39 0.53
CA MET A 79 -20.12 -22.83 1.25
C MET A 79 -21.35 -22.73 0.35
N SER A 80 -22.34 -23.58 0.62
CA SER A 80 -23.67 -23.39 0.04
C SER A 80 -24.23 -22.03 0.47
N VAL A 81 -25.08 -21.43 -0.38
CA VAL A 81 -25.69 -20.12 -0.09
C VAL A 81 -26.47 -20.16 1.23
N ALA A 82 -27.15 -21.28 1.53
CA ALA A 82 -27.89 -21.47 2.76
C ALA A 82 -26.99 -21.57 4.01
N ASP A 83 -25.84 -22.25 3.90
CA ASP A 83 -24.86 -22.32 5.00
C ASP A 83 -24.23 -20.95 5.27
N ALA A 84 -23.90 -20.21 4.21
CA ALA A 84 -23.38 -18.85 4.33
C ALA A 84 -24.41 -17.89 4.95
N ALA A 85 -25.67 -17.97 4.52
CA ALA A 85 -26.76 -17.17 5.10
C ALA A 85 -26.96 -17.48 6.58
N ARG A 86 -26.89 -18.76 6.97
CA ARG A 86 -26.92 -19.17 8.39
C ARG A 86 -25.73 -18.64 9.18
N ALA A 87 -24.53 -18.64 8.60
CA ALA A 87 -23.34 -18.09 9.24
C ALA A 87 -23.39 -16.56 9.42
N CYS A 88 -24.09 -15.84 8.53
CA CYS A 88 -24.27 -14.39 8.60
C CYS A 88 -25.51 -13.94 9.39
N TYR A 89 -26.33 -14.86 9.89
CA TYR A 89 -27.58 -14.52 10.56
C TYR A 89 -27.34 -14.00 11.97
N GLU A 90 -27.93 -12.84 12.26
CA GLU A 90 -28.00 -12.25 13.59
C GLU A 90 -29.45 -11.95 13.97
N SER A 91 -29.79 -12.14 15.24
CA SER A 91 -31.14 -11.86 15.75
C SER A 91 -31.47 -10.37 15.58
N GLY A 92 -32.62 -10.08 14.96
CA GLY A 92 -33.04 -8.71 14.64
C GLY A 92 -32.51 -8.18 13.30
N GLY A 93 -31.77 -9.01 12.55
CA GLY A 93 -31.31 -8.71 11.19
C GLY A 93 -32.29 -9.13 10.08
N PRO A 94 -31.84 -9.09 8.81
CA PRO A 94 -32.59 -9.58 7.66
C PRO A 94 -32.96 -11.06 7.81
N SER A 95 -34.04 -11.48 7.14
CA SER A 95 -34.41 -12.89 7.16
C SER A 95 -33.35 -13.74 6.46
N LEU A 96 -33.30 -15.05 6.75
CA LEU A 96 -32.42 -15.98 6.06
C LEU A 96 -32.64 -15.95 4.54
N ALA A 97 -33.89 -15.84 4.09
CA ALA A 97 -34.21 -15.74 2.66
C ALA A 97 -33.63 -14.47 2.02
N ASP A 98 -33.70 -13.33 2.72
CA ASP A 98 -33.09 -12.08 2.25
C ASP A 98 -31.57 -12.18 2.19
N LEU A 99 -30.94 -12.82 3.19
CA LEU A 99 -29.50 -13.06 3.21
C LEU A 99 -29.08 -13.98 2.06
N GLU A 100 -29.80 -15.07 1.83
CA GLU A 100 -29.52 -15.96 0.70
C GLU A 100 -29.62 -15.23 -0.64
N GLN A 101 -30.67 -14.42 -0.84
CA GLN A 101 -30.83 -13.66 -2.08
C GLN A 101 -29.68 -12.66 -2.28
N ARG A 102 -29.33 -11.90 -1.23
CA ARG A 102 -28.21 -10.94 -1.28
C ARG A 102 -26.88 -11.62 -1.57
N ILE A 103 -26.62 -12.81 -1.03
CA ILE A 103 -25.41 -13.58 -1.30
C ILE A 103 -25.37 -14.05 -2.76
N ARG A 104 -26.50 -14.50 -3.32
CA ARG A 104 -26.58 -14.86 -4.75
C ARG A 104 -26.27 -13.65 -5.64
N ASP A 105 -26.88 -12.51 -5.34
CA ASP A 105 -26.71 -11.28 -6.11
C ASP A 105 -25.26 -10.79 -6.06
N ASP A 106 -24.64 -10.79 -4.87
CA ASP A 106 -23.24 -10.42 -4.68
C ASP A 106 -22.27 -11.37 -5.41
N ARG A 107 -22.47 -12.69 -5.33
CA ARG A 107 -21.67 -13.67 -6.09
C ARG A 107 -21.84 -13.51 -7.60
N ALA A 108 -23.06 -13.27 -8.07
CA ALA A 108 -23.34 -13.02 -9.48
C ALA A 108 -22.64 -11.74 -9.96
N ALA A 109 -22.71 -10.65 -9.20
CA ALA A 109 -22.04 -9.39 -9.51
C ALA A 109 -20.50 -9.55 -9.57
N ARG A 110 -19.90 -10.33 -8.66
CA ARG A 110 -18.46 -10.61 -8.65
C ARG A 110 -17.99 -11.52 -9.78
N THR A 111 -18.88 -12.36 -10.31
CA THR A 111 -18.59 -13.23 -11.46
C THR A 111 -18.59 -12.44 -12.77
N ILE A 112 -19.41 -11.39 -12.86
CA ILE A 112 -19.56 -10.55 -14.06
C ILE A 112 -18.40 -9.55 -14.21
N LEU A 113 -17.79 -9.10 -13.12
CA LEU A 113 -16.57 -8.30 -13.16
C LEU A 113 -15.36 -9.24 -13.21
N PRO A 114 -14.45 -9.15 -14.20
CA PRO A 114 -13.25 -9.98 -14.18
C PRO A 114 -12.51 -9.72 -12.86
N ARG A 115 -12.20 -10.79 -12.11
CA ARG A 115 -11.20 -10.72 -11.04
C ARG A 115 -9.92 -10.23 -11.70
N THR A 116 -9.60 -8.95 -11.54
CA THR A 116 -8.30 -8.39 -11.92
C THR A 116 -7.24 -9.08 -11.07
N THR A 117 -6.80 -10.23 -11.55
CA THR A 117 -5.57 -10.85 -11.12
C THR A 117 -4.47 -10.01 -11.76
N ALA A 118 -3.84 -9.16 -10.94
CA ALA A 118 -2.62 -8.47 -11.38
C ALA A 118 -1.62 -9.53 -11.87
N PRO A 119 -0.94 -9.31 -13.01
CA PRO A 119 0.00 -10.28 -13.53
C PRO A 119 1.11 -10.54 -12.51
N GLN A 120 1.25 -11.80 -12.11
CA GLN A 120 2.40 -12.31 -11.39
C GLN A 120 3.62 -12.09 -12.29
N GLN A 121 4.44 -11.09 -12.00
CA GLN A 121 5.74 -10.97 -12.65
C GLN A 121 6.57 -12.19 -12.25
N ARG A 122 6.73 -13.14 -13.19
CA ARG A 122 7.76 -14.17 -13.13
C ARG A 122 9.11 -13.46 -13.17
N GLY A 123 9.74 -13.33 -12.01
CA GLY A 123 11.19 -13.21 -11.95
C GLY A 123 11.76 -14.60 -12.14
N ASP A 124 12.12 -14.94 -13.37
CA ASP A 124 12.95 -16.09 -13.73
C ASP A 124 13.65 -15.76 -15.05
N GLU A 125 14.63 -14.85 -15.01
CA GLU A 125 15.75 -14.80 -15.95
C GLU A 125 17.01 -14.46 -15.14
N ILE A 126 17.55 -15.50 -14.51
CA ILE A 126 18.90 -15.53 -13.92
C ILE A 126 19.83 -16.19 -14.94
N GLU A 127 21.00 -15.58 -15.11
CA GLU A 127 22.29 -16.13 -15.59
C GLU A 127 22.26 -17.08 -16.80
N GLN A 128 22.70 -16.58 -17.97
CA GLN A 128 23.68 -17.28 -18.82
C GLN A 128 24.33 -16.26 -19.75
N LEU A 129 25.43 -15.59 -19.35
CA LEU A 129 26.35 -14.89 -20.28
C LEU A 129 27.60 -14.37 -19.54
N SER A 130 28.39 -15.27 -18.98
CA SER A 130 29.81 -15.02 -18.72
C SER A 130 30.54 -16.31 -18.38
N ASP A 131 31.08 -16.98 -19.40
CA ASP A 131 32.42 -17.57 -19.29
C ASP A 131 32.98 -17.80 -20.68
N GLY A 132 34.05 -17.08 -20.99
CA GLY A 132 34.68 -17.04 -22.31
C GLY A 132 35.82 -16.04 -22.30
N VAL A 133 36.75 -16.19 -21.35
CA VAL A 133 38.00 -15.43 -21.31
C VAL A 133 39.18 -16.37 -21.53
N ALA A 134 39.83 -16.12 -22.67
CA ALA A 134 41.24 -16.25 -22.99
C ALA A 134 41.88 -17.64 -22.92
N ASP A 135 42.11 -18.21 -24.09
CA ASP A 135 43.29 -19.03 -24.33
C ASP A 135 43.82 -18.76 -25.75
N GLU A 136 44.68 -17.75 -25.89
CA GLU A 136 45.56 -17.60 -27.05
C GLU A 136 47.00 -17.37 -26.56
N HIS A 137 47.71 -18.50 -26.48
CA HIS A 137 49.17 -18.57 -26.49
C HIS A 137 49.72 -18.09 -27.84
N PRO A 138 50.72 -17.19 -27.88
CA PRO A 138 51.59 -17.06 -29.05
C PRO A 138 52.85 -17.91 -28.85
N HIS A 139 53.02 -18.90 -29.73
CA HIS A 139 54.30 -19.54 -30.00
C HIS A 139 55.02 -18.83 -31.16
N LEU A 140 56.30 -18.54 -30.92
CA LEU A 140 57.40 -18.18 -31.85
C LEU A 140 57.46 -16.72 -32.35
#